data_AF-W7S6E7-F1
#
_entry.id   AF-W7S6E7-F1
#
_cell.length_a   1.000
_cell.length_b   1.000
_cell.length_c   1.000
_cell.angle_alpha   90.00
_cell.angle_beta   90.00
_cell.angle_gamma   90.00
#
_symmetry.space_group_name_H-M   'P 1'
#
loop_
_entity.id
_entity.type
_entity.pdbx_description
1 polymer ?
#
loop_
_entity_poly.entity_id
_entity_poly.type
_entity_poly.pdbx_seq_one_letter_code
_entity_poly.pdbx_strand_id
1 'polypeptide(L)'
;MSGVRALLADGQVALVRRLTPADSGAVRLLHQALPERDTYLRFFTLRPPRLNAFAEHLTAEDVRHATLGAYVDGALVGVATYEVVADPAEAEVALAVDHRQQAHGVGTLLLEHLASLAREHGVRRFVADVLAENAGMLRVFHDLGLPCEVAGAGPEIRVVLPLTTDYHYLDSVTDREVRADIASLTRLLRPRSIAVVGAGRTAGTVGHAVLGRLVDSGFTGRLMAVNPHAAKIDGVPSYSSVLELPVVPDLAVVAVPAGSVPLVLADCATRKVPAVVVITAGITGDEKLHGAVLDTVHNGGFRMVGPNCLGVVNTDPAIRLDASFSDRPARAGDIGVVTQSGGAGIALVDQLSAAGLGVSTMVSTGDKYDVSGNDMLRWWEFDEATRVAVLYLESFGNPRKFVRLARRLGRIKPVVALRTGTSEVARRAAASHTAASATPAVTRDALFRQAGVIAVDTLSELTAT
;
A
#
# COMPACT_ATOMS: atom_id res chain seq x y z
N MET A 1 0.49 -17.29 12.01
CA MET A 1 -0.81 -17.39 11.30
C MET A 1 -0.68 -16.63 9.99
N SER A 2 -0.77 -17.29 8.84
CA SER A 2 -0.61 -16.64 7.54
C SER A 2 -1.91 -15.92 7.14
N GLY A 3 -2.00 -14.63 7.44
CA GLY A 3 -2.99 -13.74 6.83
C GLY A 3 -2.46 -13.12 5.55
N VAL A 4 -3.37 -12.62 4.71
CA VAL A 4 -3.05 -11.84 3.52
C VAL A 4 -3.24 -10.36 3.85
N ARG A 5 -2.25 -9.53 3.53
CA ARG A 5 -2.42 -8.06 3.59
C ARG A 5 -2.99 -7.57 2.27
N ALA A 6 -4.01 -6.73 2.35
CA ALA A 6 -4.67 -6.11 1.21
C ALA A 6 -4.92 -4.62 1.50
N LEU A 7 -5.03 -3.83 0.45
CA LEU A 7 -5.37 -2.42 0.56
C LEU A 7 -6.89 -2.23 0.48
N LEU A 8 -7.42 -1.38 1.34
CA LEU A 8 -8.79 -0.91 1.33
C LEU A 8 -8.98 0.19 0.28
N ALA A 9 -10.23 0.54 -0.03
CA ALA A 9 -10.55 1.50 -1.10
C ALA A 9 -9.99 2.91 -0.85
N ASP A 10 -9.69 3.25 0.40
CA ASP A 10 -9.05 4.50 0.83
C ASP A 10 -7.51 4.41 0.95
N GLY A 11 -6.94 3.24 0.64
CA GLY A 11 -5.51 2.97 0.71
C GLY A 11 -4.99 2.47 2.06
N GLN A 12 -5.84 2.29 3.07
CA GLN A 12 -5.44 1.68 4.34
C GLN A 12 -5.06 0.20 4.15
N VAL A 13 -4.09 -0.28 4.93
CA VAL A 13 -3.70 -1.70 4.91
C VAL A 13 -4.58 -2.48 5.88
N ALA A 14 -5.25 -3.52 5.38
CA ALA A 14 -5.99 -4.49 6.18
C ALA A 14 -5.32 -5.86 6.15
N LEU A 15 -5.27 -6.54 7.31
CA LEU A 15 -4.90 -7.94 7.41
C LEU A 15 -6.17 -8.80 7.36
N VAL A 16 -6.30 -9.62 6.31
CA VAL A 16 -7.38 -10.60 6.17
C VAL A 16 -6.86 -11.98 6.56
N ARG A 17 -7.52 -12.65 7.49
CA ARG A 17 -7.17 -14.03 7.88
C ARG A 17 -8.38 -14.80 8.39
N ARG A 18 -8.26 -16.13 8.41
CA ARG A 18 -9.21 -16.98 9.14
C ARG A 18 -9.23 -16.59 10.62
N LEU A 19 -10.43 -16.56 11.17
CA LEU A 19 -10.60 -16.45 12.60
C LEU A 19 -10.27 -17.79 13.27
N THR A 20 -9.81 -17.70 14.51
CA THR A 20 -9.49 -18.83 15.38
C THR A 20 -10.25 -18.65 16.69
N PRO A 21 -10.36 -19.69 17.55
CA PRO A 21 -11.04 -19.56 18.84
C PRO A 21 -10.51 -18.41 19.73
N ALA A 22 -9.24 -18.01 19.55
CA ALA A 22 -8.65 -16.86 20.25
C ALA A 22 -9.28 -15.50 19.87
N ASP A 23 -9.97 -15.42 18.72
CA ASP A 23 -10.57 -14.19 18.19
C ASP A 23 -11.98 -13.92 18.71
N SER A 24 -12.58 -14.82 19.49
CA SER A 24 -13.96 -14.70 19.99
C SER A 24 -14.20 -13.37 20.73
N GLY A 25 -13.19 -12.92 21.50
CA GLY A 25 -13.23 -11.61 22.15
C GLY A 25 -13.34 -10.43 21.17
N ALA A 26 -12.59 -10.47 20.06
CA ALA A 26 -12.62 -9.43 19.03
C ALA A 26 -13.96 -9.43 18.27
N VAL A 27 -14.50 -10.61 17.97
CA VAL A 27 -15.83 -10.76 17.32
C VAL A 27 -16.93 -10.16 18.19
N ARG A 28 -16.88 -10.40 19.51
CA ARG A 28 -17.82 -9.80 20.46
C ARG A 28 -17.73 -8.28 20.47
N LEU A 29 -16.51 -7.73 20.54
CA LEU A 29 -16.29 -6.28 20.55
C LEU A 29 -16.84 -5.62 19.28
N LEU A 30 -16.60 -6.22 18.11
CA LEU A 30 -17.15 -5.73 16.84
C LEU A 30 -18.68 -5.65 16.88
N HIS A 31 -19.35 -6.74 17.27
CA HIS A 31 -20.81 -6.79 17.28
C HIS A 31 -21.45 -5.90 18.36
N GLN A 32 -20.78 -5.72 19.51
CA GLN A 32 -21.23 -4.78 20.55
C GLN A 32 -21.14 -3.32 20.11
N ALA A 33 -20.22 -3.00 19.18
CA ALA A 33 -20.04 -1.65 18.66
C ALA A 33 -20.97 -1.33 17.47
N LEU A 34 -21.72 -2.31 16.94
CA LEU A 34 -22.64 -2.08 15.84
C LEU A 34 -23.83 -1.22 16.29
N PRO A 35 -24.20 -0.17 15.52
CA PRO A 35 -25.45 0.54 15.72
C PRO A 35 -26.66 -0.40 15.64
N GLU A 36 -27.77 -0.01 16.28
CA GLU A 36 -29.02 -0.79 16.26
C GLU A 36 -29.50 -1.10 14.82
N ARG A 37 -29.36 -0.13 13.92
CA ARG A 37 -29.71 -0.30 12.51
C ARG A 37 -28.86 -1.37 11.84
N ASP A 38 -27.55 -1.37 12.04
CA ASP A 38 -26.64 -2.33 11.42
C ASP A 38 -26.86 -3.74 12.00
N THR A 39 -27.18 -3.82 13.29
CA THR A 39 -27.59 -5.05 13.95
C THR A 39 -28.88 -5.61 13.36
N TYR A 40 -29.89 -4.75 13.17
CA TYR A 40 -31.15 -5.13 12.54
C TYR A 40 -30.94 -5.61 11.11
N LEU A 41 -30.15 -4.90 10.30
CA LEU A 41 -29.86 -5.30 8.93
C LEU A 41 -29.09 -6.63 8.84
N ARG A 42 -28.30 -6.97 9.87
CA ARG A 42 -27.51 -8.22 9.93
C ARG A 42 -28.30 -9.42 10.43
N PHE A 43 -29.14 -9.24 11.45
CA PHE A 43 -29.80 -10.34 12.17
C PHE A 43 -31.32 -10.36 11.98
N PHE A 44 -31.87 -9.33 11.35
CA PHE A 44 -33.30 -9.11 11.16
C PHE A 44 -34.02 -8.94 12.51
N THR A 45 -33.24 -8.64 13.56
CA THR A 45 -33.66 -8.39 14.93
C THR A 45 -32.72 -7.38 15.58
N LEU A 46 -33.25 -6.58 16.50
CA LEU A 46 -32.47 -5.60 17.29
C LEU A 46 -31.67 -6.26 18.42
N ARG A 47 -31.92 -7.54 18.71
CA ARG A 47 -31.20 -8.29 19.75
C ARG A 47 -30.54 -9.50 19.11
N PRO A 48 -29.21 -9.49 18.90
CA PRO A 48 -28.52 -10.65 18.35
C PRO A 48 -28.66 -11.85 19.31
N PRO A 49 -28.68 -13.08 18.78
CA PRO A 49 -28.71 -14.29 19.61
C PRO A 49 -27.47 -14.33 20.52
N ARG A 50 -27.59 -15.01 21.68
CA ARG A 50 -26.55 -15.29 22.70
C ARG A 50 -25.12 -14.97 22.21
N LEU A 51 -24.68 -13.71 22.36
CA LEU A 51 -23.51 -13.19 21.64
C LEU A 51 -22.23 -13.99 21.87
N ASN A 52 -22.06 -14.53 23.08
CA ASN A 52 -20.93 -15.41 23.40
C ASN A 52 -20.95 -16.69 22.56
N ALA A 53 -22.09 -17.39 22.51
CA ALA A 53 -22.23 -18.61 21.72
C ALA A 53 -22.11 -18.33 20.21
N PHE A 54 -22.61 -17.18 19.74
CA PHE A 54 -22.44 -16.75 18.36
C PHE A 54 -20.97 -16.49 18.01
N ALA A 55 -20.24 -15.77 18.86
CA ALA A 55 -18.81 -15.52 18.65
C ALA A 55 -17.99 -16.81 18.71
N GLU A 56 -18.28 -17.70 19.65
CA GLU A 56 -17.67 -19.04 19.72
C GLU A 56 -17.90 -19.81 18.43
N HIS A 57 -19.14 -19.86 17.93
CA HIS A 57 -19.48 -20.53 16.67
C HIS A 57 -18.72 -19.95 15.47
N LEU A 58 -18.68 -18.62 15.30
CA LEU A 58 -17.95 -17.98 14.20
C LEU A 58 -16.42 -18.22 14.23
N THR A 59 -15.89 -18.57 15.39
CA THR A 59 -14.45 -18.83 15.57
C THR A 59 -14.10 -20.31 15.66
N ALA A 60 -15.10 -21.18 15.57
CA ALA A 60 -14.90 -22.62 15.59
C ALA A 60 -14.26 -23.11 14.28
N GLU A 61 -13.40 -24.12 14.39
CA GLU A 61 -12.88 -24.82 13.22
C GLU A 61 -13.92 -25.84 12.76
N ASP A 62 -14.40 -25.69 11.53
CA ASP A 62 -15.34 -26.60 10.88
C ASP A 62 -14.96 -26.75 9.40
N VAL A 63 -15.30 -27.88 8.80
CA VAL A 63 -15.11 -28.17 7.37
C VAL A 63 -16.26 -27.59 6.55
N ARG A 64 -17.44 -27.44 7.14
CA ARG A 64 -18.66 -26.92 6.51
C ARG A 64 -18.87 -25.43 6.74
N HIS A 65 -17.98 -24.79 7.49
CA HIS A 65 -18.07 -23.37 7.80
C HIS A 65 -16.68 -22.74 7.76
N ALA A 66 -16.60 -21.52 7.27
CA ALA A 66 -15.36 -20.75 7.38
C ALA A 66 -15.66 -19.27 7.62
N THR A 67 -14.88 -18.68 8.51
CA THR A 67 -14.99 -17.26 8.86
C THR A 67 -13.66 -16.56 8.66
N LEU A 68 -13.73 -15.42 7.95
CA LEU A 68 -12.62 -14.51 7.74
C LEU A 68 -12.85 -13.22 8.53
N GLY A 69 -11.78 -12.71 9.14
CA GLY A 69 -11.75 -11.39 9.77
C GLY A 69 -10.81 -10.45 9.04
N ALA A 70 -11.22 -9.19 8.93
CA ALA A 70 -10.39 -8.08 8.46
C ALA A 70 -9.94 -7.24 9.66
N TYR A 71 -8.64 -7.02 9.78
CA TYR A 71 -8.04 -6.26 10.86
C TYR A 71 -7.34 -5.00 10.32
N VAL A 72 -7.62 -3.86 10.93
CA VAL A 72 -6.92 -2.58 10.67
C VAL A 72 -6.36 -2.10 12.00
N ASP A 73 -5.08 -1.75 12.03
CA ASP A 73 -4.35 -1.38 13.26
C ASP A 73 -4.53 -2.39 14.41
N GLY A 74 -4.61 -3.69 14.09
CA GLY A 74 -4.82 -4.76 15.06
C GLY A 74 -6.26 -4.92 15.59
N ALA A 75 -7.17 -4.01 15.24
CA ALA A 75 -8.58 -4.11 15.60
C ALA A 75 -9.38 -4.86 14.51
N LEU A 76 -10.27 -5.76 14.92
CA LEU A 76 -11.18 -6.44 14.00
C LEU A 76 -12.25 -5.45 13.52
N VAL A 77 -12.24 -5.12 12.23
CA VAL A 77 -13.14 -4.15 11.62
C VAL A 77 -14.24 -4.79 10.76
N GLY A 78 -14.15 -6.07 10.46
CA GLY A 78 -15.19 -6.79 9.74
C GLY A 78 -15.02 -8.29 9.81
N VAL A 79 -16.13 -9.01 9.69
CA VAL A 79 -16.21 -10.47 9.72
C VAL A 79 -17.14 -10.92 8.60
N ALA A 80 -16.67 -11.85 7.77
CA ALA A 80 -17.49 -12.55 6.79
C ALA A 80 -17.41 -14.06 7.03
N THR A 81 -18.55 -14.72 6.91
CA THR A 81 -18.68 -16.14 7.15
C THR A 81 -19.52 -16.78 6.06
N TYR A 82 -19.20 -18.03 5.71
CA TYR A 82 -20.15 -18.88 5.01
C TYR A 82 -20.40 -20.16 5.80
N GLU A 83 -21.59 -20.73 5.64
CA GLU A 83 -21.97 -22.04 6.18
C GLU A 83 -22.65 -22.88 5.08
N VAL A 84 -22.14 -24.09 4.85
CA VAL A 84 -22.64 -24.99 3.80
C VAL A 84 -24.02 -25.51 4.19
N VAL A 85 -25.02 -25.25 3.36
CA VAL A 85 -26.41 -25.67 3.60
C VAL A 85 -26.62 -27.13 3.15
N ALA A 86 -27.87 -27.60 3.00
CA ALA A 86 -28.15 -29.00 2.67
C ALA A 86 -27.41 -29.51 1.41
N ASP A 87 -27.28 -28.67 0.37
CA ASP A 87 -26.43 -28.94 -0.80
C ASP A 87 -24.96 -28.56 -0.50
N PRO A 88 -24.01 -29.50 -0.56
CA PRO A 88 -22.57 -29.21 -0.39
C PRO A 88 -22.01 -28.17 -1.36
N ALA A 89 -22.65 -27.93 -2.50
CA ALA A 89 -22.26 -26.93 -3.47
C ALA A 89 -22.84 -25.52 -3.18
N GLU A 90 -23.66 -25.37 -2.15
CA GLU A 90 -24.31 -24.12 -1.75
C GLU A 90 -23.93 -23.75 -0.32
N ALA A 91 -23.63 -22.48 -0.09
CA ALA A 91 -23.37 -21.97 1.26
C ALA A 91 -24.08 -20.64 1.51
N GLU A 92 -24.68 -20.51 2.68
CA GLU A 92 -25.23 -19.26 3.17
C GLU A 92 -24.09 -18.32 3.55
N VAL A 93 -24.15 -17.05 3.15
CA VAL A 93 -23.11 -16.06 3.43
C VAL A 93 -23.64 -14.92 4.29
N ALA A 94 -22.83 -14.50 5.25
CA ALA A 94 -23.16 -13.38 6.11
C ALA A 94 -21.94 -12.52 6.45
N LEU A 95 -22.18 -11.21 6.63
CA LEU A 95 -21.14 -10.20 6.78
C LEU A 95 -21.53 -9.17 7.83
N ALA A 96 -20.59 -8.78 8.69
CA ALA A 96 -20.70 -7.62 9.56
C ALA A 96 -19.43 -6.75 9.44
N VAL A 97 -19.60 -5.43 9.35
CA VAL A 97 -18.49 -4.46 9.22
C VAL A 97 -18.72 -3.33 10.20
N ASP A 98 -17.67 -2.93 10.93
CA ASP A 98 -17.68 -1.76 11.82
C ASP A 98 -18.22 -0.55 11.06
N HIS A 99 -19.19 0.14 11.66
CA HIS A 99 -19.91 1.25 11.02
C HIS A 99 -18.98 2.31 10.43
N ARG A 100 -17.87 2.61 11.10
CA ARG A 100 -16.90 3.62 10.67
C ARG A 100 -16.07 3.18 9.46
N GLN A 101 -16.03 1.88 9.20
CA GLN A 101 -15.25 1.23 8.14
C GLN A 101 -16.12 0.80 6.96
N GLN A 102 -17.44 1.01 7.04
CA GLN A 102 -18.34 0.84 5.90
C GLN A 102 -17.98 1.82 4.77
N ALA A 103 -18.30 1.45 3.53
CA ALA A 103 -17.92 2.18 2.31
C ALA A 103 -16.42 2.30 2.01
N HIS A 104 -15.53 1.68 2.80
CA HIS A 104 -14.09 1.58 2.53
C HIS A 104 -13.67 0.25 1.86
N GLY A 105 -14.64 -0.55 1.40
CA GLY A 105 -14.39 -1.80 0.66
C GLY A 105 -14.14 -3.04 1.50
N VAL A 106 -14.17 -2.95 2.85
CA VAL A 106 -13.94 -4.09 3.77
C VAL A 106 -14.87 -5.27 3.47
N GLY A 107 -16.16 -5.01 3.26
CA GLY A 107 -17.15 -6.05 2.98
C GLY A 107 -16.88 -6.81 1.69
N THR A 108 -16.61 -6.08 0.60
CA THR A 108 -16.29 -6.65 -0.71
C THR A 108 -14.99 -7.45 -0.66
N LEU A 109 -13.94 -6.92 0.00
CA LEU A 109 -12.65 -7.61 0.19
C LEU A 109 -12.83 -8.93 0.93
N LEU A 110 -13.55 -8.92 2.06
CA LEU A 110 -13.82 -10.13 2.82
C LEU A 110 -14.59 -11.16 2.00
N LEU A 111 -15.63 -10.74 1.28
CA LEU A 111 -16.45 -11.63 0.46
C LEU A 111 -15.67 -12.21 -0.72
N GLU A 112 -14.74 -11.45 -1.31
CA GLU A 112 -13.83 -11.90 -2.37
C GLU A 112 -12.90 -13.03 -1.89
N HIS A 113 -12.23 -12.82 -0.74
CA HIS A 113 -11.38 -13.85 -0.14
C HIS A 113 -12.21 -15.07 0.31
N LEU A 114 -13.42 -14.83 0.83
CA LEU A 114 -14.33 -15.88 1.24
C LEU A 114 -14.80 -16.71 0.04
N ALA A 115 -15.09 -16.09 -1.09
CA ALA A 115 -15.45 -16.76 -2.34
C ALA A 115 -14.28 -17.59 -2.90
N SER A 116 -13.03 -17.11 -2.79
CA SER A 116 -11.86 -17.92 -3.16
C SER A 116 -11.75 -19.17 -2.27
N LEU A 117 -11.92 -19.00 -0.96
CA LEU A 117 -11.86 -20.09 0.00
C LEU A 117 -12.99 -21.12 -0.19
N ALA A 118 -14.21 -20.65 -0.43
CA ALA A 118 -15.36 -21.51 -0.64
C ALA A 118 -15.22 -22.36 -1.91
N ARG A 119 -14.66 -21.79 -3.00
CA ARG A 119 -14.34 -22.53 -4.23
C ARG A 119 -13.34 -23.65 -3.99
N GLU A 120 -12.30 -23.40 -3.19
CA GLU A 120 -11.31 -24.43 -2.81
C GLU A 120 -11.97 -25.61 -2.05
N HIS A 121 -13.03 -25.34 -1.30
CA HIS A 121 -13.82 -26.37 -0.60
C HIS A 121 -15.00 -26.92 -1.43
N GLY A 122 -15.10 -26.60 -2.72
CA GLY A 122 -16.11 -27.16 -3.63
C GLY A 122 -17.46 -26.46 -3.65
N VAL A 123 -17.62 -25.34 -2.93
CA VAL A 123 -18.82 -24.50 -3.00
C VAL A 123 -18.88 -23.82 -4.37
N ARG A 124 -20.04 -23.84 -5.00
CA ARG A 124 -20.27 -23.29 -6.36
C ARG A 124 -21.13 -22.04 -6.36
N ARG A 125 -21.94 -21.80 -5.32
CA ARG A 125 -22.75 -20.60 -5.19
C ARG A 125 -22.86 -20.17 -3.73
N PHE A 126 -22.89 -18.87 -3.49
CA PHE A 126 -23.37 -18.33 -2.23
C PHE A 126 -24.85 -17.98 -2.33
N VAL A 127 -25.53 -18.10 -1.19
CA VAL A 127 -26.89 -17.61 -1.01
C VAL A 127 -26.94 -16.70 0.21
N ALA A 128 -27.78 -15.68 0.15
CA ALA A 128 -28.01 -14.80 1.29
C ALA A 128 -29.45 -14.30 1.27
N ASP A 129 -30.13 -14.39 2.41
CA ASP A 129 -31.37 -13.68 2.61
C ASP A 129 -31.02 -12.29 3.16
N VAL A 130 -31.50 -11.25 2.48
CA VAL A 130 -31.14 -9.85 2.75
C VAL A 130 -32.38 -8.99 2.77
N LEU A 131 -32.47 -8.06 3.73
CA LEU A 131 -33.54 -7.07 3.71
C LEU A 131 -33.41 -6.17 2.47
N ALA A 132 -34.50 -5.95 1.76
CA ALA A 132 -34.51 -5.14 0.52
C ALA A 132 -34.03 -3.69 0.76
N GLU A 133 -34.16 -3.18 1.98
CA GLU A 133 -33.66 -1.86 2.40
C GLU A 133 -32.15 -1.84 2.71
N ASN A 134 -31.47 -2.98 2.74
CA ASN A 134 -30.03 -3.08 3.01
C ASN A 134 -29.20 -2.72 1.77
N ALA A 135 -29.28 -1.47 1.34
CA ALA A 135 -28.56 -0.95 0.18
C ALA A 135 -27.03 -1.14 0.29
N GLY A 136 -26.49 -1.21 1.52
CA GLY A 136 -25.08 -1.50 1.77
C GLY A 136 -24.68 -2.90 1.33
N MET A 137 -25.42 -3.93 1.78
CA MET A 137 -25.15 -5.32 1.41
C MET A 137 -25.39 -5.57 -0.09
N LEU A 138 -26.45 -5.00 -0.65
CA LEU A 138 -26.75 -5.11 -2.08
C LEU A 138 -25.65 -4.48 -2.95
N ARG A 139 -25.06 -3.37 -2.49
CA ARG A 139 -23.90 -2.77 -3.14
C ARG A 139 -22.66 -3.66 -3.03
N VAL A 140 -22.42 -4.31 -1.88
CA VAL A 140 -21.31 -5.28 -1.74
C VAL A 140 -21.42 -6.41 -2.78
N PHE A 141 -22.63 -6.95 -2.98
CA PHE A 141 -22.85 -8.00 -3.98
C PHE A 141 -22.65 -7.52 -5.42
N HIS A 142 -23.19 -6.34 -5.73
CA HIS A 142 -22.98 -5.70 -7.04
C HIS A 142 -21.49 -5.46 -7.29
N ASP A 143 -20.80 -4.81 -6.34
CA ASP A 143 -19.42 -4.41 -6.47
C ASP A 143 -18.47 -5.61 -6.47
N LEU A 144 -18.85 -6.76 -5.92
CA LEU A 144 -18.05 -7.99 -5.99
C LEU A 144 -17.74 -8.39 -7.44
N GLY A 145 -18.66 -8.09 -8.37
CA GLY A 145 -18.52 -8.38 -9.80
C GLY A 145 -18.91 -9.80 -10.20
N LEU A 146 -19.39 -10.63 -9.26
CA LEU A 146 -20.02 -11.91 -9.57
C LEU A 146 -21.43 -11.71 -10.15
N PRO A 147 -21.92 -12.62 -11.00
CA PRO A 147 -23.33 -12.64 -11.38
C PRO A 147 -24.21 -12.67 -10.12
N CYS A 148 -25.28 -11.88 -10.14
CA CYS A 148 -26.17 -11.73 -8.99
C CYS A 148 -27.61 -11.96 -9.44
N GLU A 149 -28.21 -13.04 -8.94
CA GLU A 149 -29.61 -13.36 -9.15
C GLU A 149 -30.39 -12.98 -7.88
N VAL A 150 -31.39 -12.12 -8.03
CA VAL A 150 -32.25 -11.68 -6.93
C VAL A 150 -33.63 -12.27 -7.13
N ALA A 151 -34.12 -13.00 -6.14
CA ALA A 151 -35.45 -13.61 -6.13
C ALA A 151 -36.28 -13.10 -4.94
N GLY A 152 -37.56 -12.84 -5.19
CA GLY A 152 -38.51 -12.33 -4.19
C GLY A 152 -38.98 -10.90 -4.45
N ALA A 153 -40.11 -10.53 -3.85
CA ALA A 153 -40.73 -9.20 -3.98
C ALA A 153 -41.28 -8.69 -2.63
N GLY A 154 -40.56 -8.98 -1.55
CA GLY A 154 -40.94 -8.64 -0.18
C GLY A 154 -39.89 -7.80 0.55
N PRO A 155 -40.06 -7.58 1.87
CA PRO A 155 -39.06 -6.89 2.70
C PRO A 155 -37.75 -7.67 2.80
N GLU A 156 -37.80 -8.97 2.56
CA GLU A 156 -36.68 -9.90 2.47
C GLU A 156 -36.58 -10.42 1.03
N ILE A 157 -35.37 -10.42 0.50
CA ILE A 157 -35.04 -10.91 -0.84
C ILE A 157 -33.90 -11.94 -0.72
N ARG A 158 -33.97 -12.98 -1.55
CA ARG A 158 -32.91 -13.97 -1.64
C ARG A 158 -31.96 -13.60 -2.77
N VAL A 159 -30.68 -13.51 -2.44
CA VAL A 159 -29.61 -13.25 -3.39
C VAL A 159 -28.81 -14.54 -3.61
N VAL A 160 -28.60 -14.90 -4.88
CA VAL A 160 -27.76 -16.04 -5.28
C VAL A 160 -26.57 -15.53 -6.09
N LEU A 161 -25.37 -15.92 -5.67
CA LEU A 161 -24.11 -15.53 -6.30
C LEU A 161 -23.38 -16.78 -6.78
N PRO A 162 -23.47 -17.14 -8.07
CA PRO A 162 -22.59 -18.15 -8.66
C PRO A 162 -21.12 -17.74 -8.50
N LEU A 163 -20.28 -18.65 -7.97
CA LEU A 163 -18.86 -18.40 -7.76
C LEU A 163 -18.06 -18.67 -9.04
N THR A 164 -18.45 -18.03 -10.15
CA THR A 164 -17.75 -18.11 -11.43
C THR A 164 -16.52 -17.20 -11.45
N THR A 165 -15.51 -17.56 -12.24
CA THR A 165 -14.35 -16.70 -12.51
C THR A 165 -14.40 -16.21 -13.95
N ASP A 166 -15.43 -15.44 -14.26
CA ASP A 166 -15.56 -14.80 -15.57
C ASP A 166 -14.74 -13.49 -15.64
N TYR A 167 -14.68 -12.90 -16.84
CA TYR A 167 -13.93 -11.68 -17.09
C TYR A 167 -14.47 -10.49 -16.28
N HIS A 168 -15.78 -10.40 -16.07
CA HIS A 168 -16.39 -9.28 -15.35
C HIS A 168 -15.98 -9.26 -13.87
N TYR A 169 -15.98 -10.42 -13.22
CA TYR A 169 -15.47 -10.57 -11.86
C TYR A 169 -13.99 -10.19 -11.78
N LEU A 170 -13.16 -10.71 -12.69
CA LEU A 170 -11.72 -10.45 -12.70
C LEU A 170 -11.38 -8.96 -12.96
N ASP A 171 -12.14 -8.30 -13.83
CA ASP A 171 -12.00 -6.86 -14.11
C ASP A 171 -12.39 -6.04 -12.87
N SER A 172 -13.51 -6.38 -12.22
CA SER A 172 -13.97 -5.71 -10.99
C SER A 172 -12.95 -5.80 -9.85
N VAL A 173 -12.37 -6.99 -9.64
CA VAL A 173 -11.28 -7.20 -8.67
C VAL A 173 -10.08 -6.33 -9.03
N THR A 174 -9.69 -6.34 -10.30
CA THR A 174 -8.53 -5.57 -10.79
C THR A 174 -8.71 -4.07 -10.57
N ASP A 175 -9.88 -3.52 -10.89
CA ASP A 175 -10.17 -2.09 -10.74
C ASP A 175 -10.17 -1.65 -9.28
N ARG A 176 -10.67 -2.49 -8.36
CA ARG A 176 -10.61 -2.22 -6.92
C ARG A 176 -9.18 -2.22 -6.39
N GLU A 177 -8.39 -3.25 -6.73
CA GLU A 177 -6.98 -3.30 -6.32
C GLU A 177 -6.25 -2.02 -6.77
N VAL A 178 -6.48 -1.61 -8.02
CA VAL A 178 -5.88 -0.42 -8.62
C VAL A 178 -6.23 0.86 -7.85
N ARG A 179 -7.51 1.09 -7.57
CA ARG A 179 -7.95 2.29 -6.85
C ARG A 179 -7.34 2.34 -5.44
N ALA A 180 -7.30 1.20 -4.77
CA ALA A 180 -6.71 1.04 -3.45
C ALA A 180 -5.20 1.34 -3.46
N ASP A 181 -4.45 0.87 -4.46
CA ASP A 181 -3.02 1.19 -4.60
C ASP A 181 -2.78 2.67 -4.81
N ILE A 182 -3.52 3.32 -5.72
CA ILE A 182 -3.37 4.76 -5.99
C ILE A 182 -3.66 5.56 -4.72
N ALA A 183 -4.75 5.21 -4.02
CA ALA A 183 -5.10 5.85 -2.76
C ALA A 183 -3.98 5.71 -1.72
N SER A 184 -3.38 4.52 -1.61
CA SER A 184 -2.28 4.26 -0.67
C SER A 184 -1.03 5.10 -0.94
N LEU A 185 -0.72 5.39 -2.20
CA LEU A 185 0.46 6.16 -2.60
C LEU A 185 0.20 7.68 -2.60
N THR A 186 -1.06 8.11 -2.55
CA THR A 186 -1.41 9.53 -2.65
C THR A 186 -0.77 10.37 -1.55
N ARG A 187 -0.68 9.86 -0.32
CA ARG A 187 -0.04 10.58 0.80
C ARG A 187 1.48 10.64 0.70
N LEU A 188 2.11 9.70 -0.01
CA LEU A 188 3.55 9.73 -0.31
C LEU A 188 3.88 10.73 -1.43
N LEU A 189 3.07 10.77 -2.49
CA LEU A 189 3.40 11.46 -3.74
C LEU A 189 2.69 12.81 -3.93
N ARG A 190 1.57 13.01 -3.23
CA ARG A 190 0.78 14.26 -3.24
C ARG A 190 0.40 14.70 -1.81
N PRO A 191 1.35 14.81 -0.86
CA PRO A 191 1.07 15.23 0.50
C PRO A 191 0.64 16.70 0.56
N ARG A 192 -0.25 17.05 1.49
CA ARG A 192 -0.60 18.45 1.82
C ARG A 192 0.14 18.98 3.05
N SER A 193 0.79 18.09 3.79
CA SER A 193 1.60 18.43 4.96
C SER A 193 2.74 17.44 5.13
N ILE A 194 3.93 17.94 5.47
CA ILE A 194 5.15 17.14 5.65
C ILE A 194 5.79 17.48 6.99
N ALA A 195 6.19 16.45 7.74
CA ALA A 195 7.07 16.57 8.90
C ALA A 195 8.46 16.02 8.58
N VAL A 196 9.52 16.82 8.73
CA VAL A 196 10.91 16.36 8.54
C VAL A 196 11.53 16.06 9.90
N VAL A 197 11.72 14.77 10.20
CA VAL A 197 12.26 14.27 11.46
C VAL A 197 13.77 14.09 11.35
N GLY A 198 14.51 14.74 12.23
CA GLY A 198 15.98 14.83 12.13
C GLY A 198 16.44 16.07 11.34
N ALA A 199 15.53 16.99 11.00
CA ALA A 199 15.92 18.32 10.54
C ALA A 199 16.73 19.02 11.63
N GLY A 200 17.82 19.70 11.26
CA GLY A 200 18.70 20.39 12.19
C GLY A 200 19.21 21.71 11.62
N ARG A 201 19.92 22.49 12.43
CA ARG A 201 20.61 23.73 11.99
C ARG A 201 22.01 23.47 11.41
N THR A 202 22.49 22.24 11.52
CA THR A 202 23.84 21.86 11.09
C THR A 202 23.84 21.62 9.59
N ALA A 203 24.49 22.52 8.85
CA ALA A 203 24.74 22.36 7.43
C ALA A 203 25.46 21.03 7.13
N GLY A 204 25.12 20.40 6.01
CA GLY A 204 25.67 19.10 5.60
C GLY A 204 25.01 17.88 6.24
N THR A 205 24.09 18.05 7.20
CA THR A 205 23.26 16.93 7.67
C THR A 205 22.12 16.64 6.70
N VAL A 206 21.78 15.35 6.54
CA VAL A 206 20.75 14.90 5.59
C VAL A 206 19.38 15.53 5.89
N GLY A 207 18.95 15.54 7.16
CA GLY A 207 17.66 16.14 7.53
C GLY A 207 17.60 17.64 7.28
N HIS A 208 18.70 18.37 7.43
CA HIS A 208 18.78 19.78 7.05
C HIS A 208 18.67 19.95 5.53
N ALA A 209 19.39 19.15 4.74
CA ALA A 209 19.34 19.20 3.28
C ALA A 209 17.93 18.92 2.73
N VAL A 210 17.22 17.93 3.29
CA VAL A 210 15.84 17.61 2.90
C VAL A 210 14.88 18.76 3.20
N LEU A 211 14.96 19.33 4.40
CA LEU A 211 14.09 20.45 4.77
C LEU A 211 14.38 21.67 3.87
N GLY A 212 15.65 21.98 3.65
CA GLY A 212 16.07 23.04 2.74
C GLY A 212 15.54 22.82 1.33
N ARG A 213 15.61 21.59 0.80
CA ARG A 213 15.09 21.27 -0.53
C ARG A 213 13.57 21.46 -0.66
N LEU A 214 12.81 21.08 0.36
CA LEU A 214 11.36 21.30 0.40
C LEU A 214 11.01 22.80 0.43
N VAL A 215 11.81 23.61 1.13
CA VAL A 215 11.66 25.08 1.16
C VAL A 215 12.04 25.69 -0.20
N ASP A 216 13.18 25.32 -0.76
CA ASP A 216 13.73 25.86 -2.01
C ASP A 216 12.87 25.51 -3.23
N SER A 217 12.30 24.30 -3.26
CA SER A 217 11.35 23.89 -4.32
C SER A 217 10.00 24.60 -4.22
N GLY A 218 9.71 25.22 -3.08
CA GLY A 218 8.46 25.92 -2.82
C GLY A 218 7.30 24.96 -2.62
N PHE A 219 7.49 23.91 -1.80
CA PHE A 219 6.41 22.99 -1.44
C PHE A 219 5.15 23.75 -1.03
N THR A 220 4.03 23.40 -1.67
CA THR A 220 2.79 24.18 -1.59
C THR A 220 1.97 23.91 -0.33
N GLY A 221 2.28 22.81 0.38
CA GLY A 221 1.63 22.40 1.60
C GLY A 221 2.30 22.93 2.88
N ARG A 222 1.86 22.39 4.02
CA ARG A 222 2.41 22.75 5.34
C ARG A 222 3.71 21.99 5.63
N LEU A 223 4.79 22.70 5.95
CA LEU A 223 6.03 22.11 6.47
C LEU A 223 6.11 22.21 7.98
N MET A 224 6.60 21.15 8.62
CA MET A 224 6.93 21.08 10.04
C MET A 224 8.29 20.40 10.21
N ALA A 225 9.12 20.90 11.10
CA ALA A 225 10.38 20.24 11.47
C ALA A 225 10.20 19.50 12.80
N VAL A 226 10.94 18.42 13.00
CA VAL A 226 11.03 17.74 14.30
C VAL A 226 12.47 17.72 14.76
N ASN A 227 12.76 18.54 15.77
CA ASN A 227 14.04 18.71 16.43
C ASN A 227 13.82 19.13 17.91
N PRO A 228 14.30 18.35 18.90
CA PRO A 228 14.15 18.67 20.33
C PRO A 228 14.85 19.95 20.80
N HIS A 229 15.77 20.51 20.02
CA HIS A 229 16.69 21.58 20.43
C HIS A 229 16.50 22.88 19.65
N ALA A 230 15.45 22.98 18.83
CA ALA A 230 15.16 24.17 18.03
C ALA A 230 13.65 24.41 17.96
N ALA A 231 13.24 25.67 18.13
CA ALA A 231 11.85 26.10 17.91
C ALA A 231 11.55 26.37 16.43
N LYS A 232 12.59 26.60 15.61
CA LYS A 232 12.48 26.93 14.18
C LYS A 232 13.75 26.51 13.43
N ILE A 233 13.60 26.01 12.20
CA ILE A 233 14.70 25.64 11.29
C ILE A 233 14.32 26.14 9.89
N ASP A 234 15.18 26.94 9.25
CA ASP A 234 14.98 27.47 7.88
C ASP A 234 13.60 28.07 7.60
N GLY A 235 13.07 28.87 8.55
CA GLY A 235 11.74 29.45 8.37
C GLY A 235 10.58 28.57 8.88
N VAL A 236 10.83 27.28 9.10
CA VAL A 236 9.81 26.26 9.41
C VAL A 236 9.68 26.03 10.93
N PRO A 237 8.47 26.03 11.51
CA PRO A 237 8.25 25.70 12.91
C PRO A 237 8.75 24.29 13.26
N SER A 238 9.42 24.17 14.41
CA SER A 238 10.02 22.92 14.87
C SER A 238 9.41 22.46 16.20
N TYR A 239 9.18 21.15 16.31
CA TYR A 239 8.57 20.48 17.46
C TYR A 239 9.53 19.41 18.01
N SER A 240 9.38 19.01 19.27
CA SER A 240 10.35 18.09 19.88
C SER A 240 10.20 16.63 19.41
N SER A 241 8.97 16.23 19.05
CA SER A 241 8.64 14.89 18.58
C SER A 241 7.47 14.91 17.58
N VAL A 242 7.25 13.79 16.90
CA VAL A 242 6.08 13.60 16.01
C VAL A 242 4.77 13.66 16.80
N LEU A 243 4.79 13.23 18.07
CA LEU A 243 3.63 13.25 18.96
C LEU A 243 3.14 14.67 19.28
N GLU A 244 4.05 15.64 19.30
CA GLU A 244 3.76 17.05 19.61
C GLU A 244 3.37 17.89 18.39
N LEU A 245 3.32 17.30 17.19
CA LEU A 245 2.91 18.04 16.01
C LEU A 245 1.46 18.55 16.17
N PRO A 246 1.17 19.80 15.73
CA PRO A 246 -0.15 20.40 15.91
C PRO A 246 -1.23 19.73 15.05
N VAL A 247 -0.82 19.00 14.01
CA VAL A 247 -1.66 18.20 13.13
C VAL A 247 -0.95 16.89 12.81
N VAL A 248 -1.70 15.88 12.37
CA VAL A 248 -1.10 14.67 11.78
C VAL A 248 -0.60 15.04 10.38
N PRO A 249 0.70 14.89 10.07
CA PRO A 249 1.20 15.15 8.73
C PRO A 249 0.69 14.09 7.74
N ASP A 250 0.49 14.47 6.48
CA ASP A 250 0.23 13.50 5.40
C ASP A 250 1.49 12.63 5.17
N LEU A 251 2.69 13.19 5.33
CA LEU A 251 3.97 12.51 5.13
C LEU A 251 4.99 12.85 6.24
N ALA A 252 5.64 11.83 6.82
CA ALA A 252 6.84 12.01 7.64
C ALA A 252 8.11 11.60 6.87
N VAL A 253 9.11 12.47 6.81
CA VAL A 253 10.42 12.17 6.23
C VAL A 253 11.44 12.00 7.36
N VAL A 254 12.01 10.81 7.49
CA VAL A 254 12.83 10.40 8.63
C VAL A 254 14.30 10.33 8.23
N ALA A 255 15.11 11.20 8.84
CA ALA A 255 16.54 11.34 8.63
C ALA A 255 17.29 11.39 9.98
N VAL A 256 16.96 10.47 10.89
CA VAL A 256 17.61 10.30 12.21
C VAL A 256 18.62 9.15 12.19
N PRO A 257 19.52 9.01 13.18
CA PRO A 257 20.39 7.83 13.29
C PRO A 257 19.60 6.51 13.30
N ALA A 258 20.18 5.43 12.74
CA ALA A 258 19.49 4.15 12.54
C ALA A 258 18.84 3.60 13.81
N GLY A 259 19.51 3.69 14.97
CA GLY A 259 18.98 3.24 16.26
C GLY A 259 17.74 3.99 16.75
N SER A 260 17.47 5.20 16.23
CA SER A 260 16.31 6.02 16.60
C SER A 260 15.11 5.82 15.67
N VAL A 261 15.29 5.16 14.51
CA VAL A 261 14.23 4.97 13.52
C VAL A 261 13.03 4.20 14.09
N PRO A 262 13.18 3.07 14.82
CA PRO A 262 12.05 2.34 15.37
C PRO A 262 11.14 3.20 16.26
N LEU A 263 11.72 4.07 17.09
CA LEU A 263 10.97 4.97 17.97
C LEU A 263 10.18 6.00 17.16
N VAL A 264 10.80 6.61 16.15
CA VAL A 264 10.12 7.59 15.27
C VAL A 264 8.97 6.93 14.49
N LEU A 265 9.17 5.70 14.00
CA LEU A 265 8.11 4.96 13.31
C LEU A 265 6.95 4.60 14.26
N ALA A 266 7.25 4.25 15.52
CA ALA A 266 6.23 4.02 16.53
C ALA A 266 5.43 5.30 16.86
N ASP A 267 6.08 6.46 16.93
CA ASP A 267 5.40 7.75 17.09
C ASP A 267 4.51 8.06 15.87
N CYS A 268 4.99 7.78 14.66
CA CYS A 268 4.22 7.94 13.43
C CYS A 268 2.97 7.04 13.42
N ALA A 269 3.12 5.76 13.80
CA ALA A 269 2.00 4.82 13.95
C ALA A 269 0.99 5.31 15.00
N THR A 270 1.47 5.75 16.16
CA THR A 270 0.63 6.27 17.25
C THR A 270 -0.19 7.49 16.80
N ARG A 271 0.42 8.37 16.02
CA ARG A 271 -0.24 9.56 15.43
C ARG A 271 -1.03 9.26 14.17
N LYS A 272 -1.01 8.01 13.68
CA LYS A 272 -1.65 7.56 12.43
C LYS A 272 -1.21 8.38 11.23
N VAL A 273 0.09 8.69 11.14
CA VAL A 273 0.70 9.27 9.95
C VAL A 273 0.53 8.25 8.82
N PRO A 274 -0.10 8.58 7.67
CA PRO A 274 -0.44 7.57 6.66
C PRO A 274 0.73 7.18 5.74
N ALA A 275 1.80 7.98 5.71
CA ALA A 275 2.95 7.76 4.84
C ALA A 275 4.27 8.17 5.49
N VAL A 276 5.31 7.35 5.29
CA VAL A 276 6.65 7.61 5.82
C VAL A 276 7.72 7.38 4.74
N VAL A 277 8.70 8.27 4.66
CA VAL A 277 9.93 8.11 3.86
C VAL A 277 11.09 7.98 4.83
N VAL A 278 11.76 6.83 4.87
CA VAL A 278 12.94 6.63 5.71
C VAL A 278 14.19 6.74 4.86
N ILE A 279 14.90 7.84 5.01
CA ILE A 279 16.16 8.10 4.30
C ILE A 279 17.30 7.31 4.92
N THR A 280 17.26 7.16 6.25
CA THR A 280 18.31 6.53 7.06
C THR A 280 18.75 5.16 6.51
N ALA A 281 20.06 5.00 6.33
CA ALA A 281 20.71 3.76 5.93
C ALA A 281 21.16 2.92 7.15
N GLY A 282 21.67 1.71 6.90
CA GLY A 282 22.29 0.87 7.93
C GLY A 282 21.31 0.06 8.80
N ILE A 283 20.05 -0.06 8.39
CA ILE A 283 19.03 -0.84 9.11
C ILE A 283 19.07 -2.32 8.71
N THR A 284 19.10 -2.63 7.41
CA THR A 284 19.06 -4.01 6.90
C THR A 284 20.25 -4.88 7.32
N GLY A 285 21.39 -4.27 7.65
CA GLY A 285 22.59 -4.98 8.12
C GLY A 285 22.60 -5.32 9.62
N ASP A 286 21.62 -4.86 10.39
CA ASP A 286 21.46 -5.16 11.81
C ASP A 286 20.15 -5.92 12.01
N GLU A 287 20.22 -7.21 12.33
CA GLU A 287 19.05 -8.08 12.45
C GLU A 287 18.00 -7.57 13.45
N LYS A 288 18.44 -6.93 14.55
CA LYS A 288 17.52 -6.41 15.58
C LYS A 288 16.79 -5.18 15.06
N LEU A 289 17.52 -4.25 14.42
CA LEU A 289 16.90 -3.06 13.83
C LEU A 289 16.02 -3.43 12.64
N HIS A 290 16.48 -4.35 11.78
CA HIS A 290 15.72 -4.87 10.65
C HIS A 290 14.37 -5.44 11.10
N GLY A 291 14.37 -6.34 12.08
CA GLY A 291 13.14 -6.93 12.63
C GLY A 291 12.20 -5.89 13.23
N ALA A 292 12.71 -4.99 14.07
CA ALA A 292 11.90 -3.95 14.72
C ALA A 292 11.26 -2.97 13.72
N VAL A 293 12.00 -2.58 12.68
CA VAL A 293 11.48 -1.69 11.62
C VAL A 293 10.45 -2.42 10.78
N LEU A 294 10.70 -3.66 10.34
CA LEU A 294 9.73 -4.44 9.58
C LEU A 294 8.43 -4.69 10.36
N ASP A 295 8.54 -5.03 11.65
CA ASP A 295 7.37 -5.20 12.51
C ASP A 295 6.54 -3.91 12.61
N THR A 296 7.20 -2.76 12.68
CA THR A 296 6.50 -1.47 12.72
C THR A 296 5.87 -1.13 11.37
N VAL A 297 6.56 -1.34 10.24
CA VAL A 297 6.00 -1.14 8.88
C VAL A 297 4.77 -2.02 8.67
N HIS A 298 4.82 -3.26 9.15
CA HIS A 298 3.76 -4.22 9.01
C HIS A 298 2.51 -3.95 9.84
N ASN A 299 2.65 -3.24 10.97
CA ASN A 299 1.59 -3.02 11.95
C ASN A 299 1.22 -1.53 12.13
N GLY A 300 1.99 -0.61 11.54
CA GLY A 300 1.88 0.83 11.77
C GLY A 300 0.79 1.54 10.95
N GLY A 301 0.12 0.83 10.04
CA GLY A 301 -1.00 1.37 9.26
C GLY A 301 -0.60 2.38 8.17
N PHE A 302 0.71 2.56 7.92
CA PHE A 302 1.24 3.51 6.94
C PHE A 302 1.95 2.81 5.79
N ARG A 303 2.03 3.51 4.65
CA ARG A 303 2.92 3.12 3.54
C ARG A 303 4.32 3.66 3.78
N MET A 304 5.35 2.90 3.39
CA MET A 304 6.73 3.31 3.59
C MET A 304 7.59 3.23 2.32
N VAL A 305 8.33 4.32 2.04
CA VAL A 305 9.45 4.33 1.10
C VAL A 305 10.75 4.23 1.88
N GLY A 306 11.68 3.37 1.41
CA GLY A 306 12.94 3.07 2.08
C GLY A 306 12.93 1.76 2.89
N PRO A 307 13.83 1.61 3.88
CA PRO A 307 14.85 2.56 4.31
C PRO A 307 15.98 2.74 3.27
N ASN A 308 17.03 3.49 3.62
CA ASN A 308 18.23 3.65 2.78
C ASN A 308 17.90 4.18 1.37
N CYS A 309 17.15 5.28 1.32
CA CYS A 309 16.67 5.84 0.06
C CYS A 309 17.09 7.30 -0.11
N LEU A 310 17.01 7.80 -1.35
CA LEU A 310 17.21 9.22 -1.64
C LEU A 310 15.99 10.07 -1.25
N GLY A 311 14.80 9.48 -1.19
CA GLY A 311 13.53 10.16 -0.96
C GLY A 311 12.57 10.10 -2.14
N VAL A 312 11.64 11.05 -2.18
CA VAL A 312 10.57 11.14 -3.18
C VAL A 312 10.46 12.56 -3.75
N VAL A 313 10.11 12.65 -5.04
CA VAL A 313 9.91 13.90 -5.77
C VAL A 313 8.62 13.83 -6.56
N ASN A 314 7.86 14.92 -6.58
CA ASN A 314 6.76 15.19 -7.50
C ASN A 314 6.84 16.66 -7.95
N THR A 315 7.06 16.85 -9.25
CA THR A 315 7.33 18.16 -9.85
C THR A 315 6.06 18.91 -10.29
N ASP A 316 4.87 18.34 -10.04
CA ASP A 316 3.59 19.01 -10.28
C ASP A 316 3.60 20.41 -9.64
N PRO A 317 3.36 21.50 -10.40
CA PRO A 317 3.36 22.86 -9.87
C PRO A 317 2.39 23.11 -8.71
N ALA A 318 1.33 22.30 -8.60
CA ALA A 318 0.36 22.35 -7.51
C ALA A 318 0.81 21.63 -6.23
N ILE A 319 1.92 20.88 -6.30
CA ILE A 319 2.45 20.08 -5.18
C ILE A 319 3.85 20.57 -4.81
N ARG A 320 4.79 20.55 -5.77
CA ARG A 320 6.21 20.90 -5.61
C ARG A 320 6.88 20.15 -4.47
N LEU A 321 6.76 18.82 -4.50
CA LEU A 321 7.39 17.94 -3.53
C LEU A 321 8.80 17.61 -3.98
N ASP A 322 9.82 18.02 -3.23
CA ASP A 322 11.17 17.47 -3.35
C ASP A 322 11.68 17.11 -1.94
N ALA A 323 11.33 15.91 -1.49
CA ALA A 323 11.75 15.34 -0.21
C ALA A 323 13.03 14.51 -0.38
N SER A 324 13.96 15.00 -1.18
CA SER A 324 15.28 14.42 -1.40
C SER A 324 16.40 15.28 -0.80
N PHE A 325 17.62 14.77 -0.84
CA PHE A 325 18.84 15.51 -0.46
C PHE A 325 19.83 15.62 -1.62
N SER A 326 19.34 15.57 -2.86
CA SER A 326 20.17 15.84 -4.05
C SER A 326 20.60 17.31 -4.10
N ASP A 327 21.79 17.61 -4.62
CA ASP A 327 22.30 18.99 -4.74
C ASP A 327 21.57 19.84 -5.77
N ARG A 328 21.05 19.20 -6.84
CA ARG A 328 20.30 19.86 -7.91
C ARG A 328 18.83 19.46 -7.88
N PRO A 329 17.89 20.40 -8.07
CA PRO A 329 16.48 20.07 -8.16
C PRO A 329 16.20 19.31 -9.45
N ALA A 330 15.26 18.37 -9.40
CA ALA A 330 14.84 17.67 -10.60
C ALA A 330 14.08 18.63 -11.53
N ARG A 331 14.41 18.61 -12.82
CA ARG A 331 13.66 19.37 -13.83
C ARG A 331 12.24 18.81 -13.94
N ALA A 332 11.23 19.68 -13.95
CA ALA A 332 9.85 19.26 -14.20
C ALA A 332 9.66 18.74 -15.63
N GLY A 333 8.92 17.64 -15.78
CA GLY A 333 8.59 17.01 -17.05
C GLY A 333 7.61 15.85 -16.87
N ASP A 334 7.66 14.87 -17.76
CA ASP A 334 6.67 13.79 -17.88
C ASP A 334 7.28 12.38 -17.70
N ILE A 335 8.52 12.28 -17.21
CA ILE A 335 9.18 11.00 -16.96
C ILE A 335 8.99 10.57 -15.50
N GLY A 336 8.35 9.43 -15.30
CA GLY A 336 8.27 8.77 -14.00
C GLY A 336 9.53 7.93 -13.77
N VAL A 337 10.21 8.13 -12.64
CA VAL A 337 11.44 7.40 -12.30
C VAL A 337 11.25 6.59 -11.01
N VAL A 338 11.59 5.30 -11.04
CA VAL A 338 11.75 4.50 -9.83
C VAL A 338 13.15 3.91 -9.80
N THR A 339 13.83 4.11 -8.68
CA THR A 339 15.22 3.66 -8.51
C THR A 339 15.42 2.98 -7.16
N GLN A 340 16.05 1.82 -7.18
CA GLN A 340 16.46 1.15 -5.94
C GLN A 340 17.75 1.75 -5.36
N SER A 341 18.62 2.32 -6.20
CA SER A 341 19.88 2.94 -5.78
C SER A 341 19.76 4.46 -5.77
N GLY A 342 20.05 5.09 -4.62
CA GLY A 342 20.05 6.54 -4.49
C GLY A 342 21.05 7.22 -5.41
N GLY A 343 22.31 6.77 -5.42
CA GLY A 343 23.36 7.33 -6.27
C GLY A 343 23.07 7.17 -7.77
N ALA A 344 22.55 6.02 -8.19
CA ALA A 344 22.11 5.82 -9.58
C ALA A 344 20.92 6.72 -9.93
N GLY A 345 20.02 6.95 -8.97
CA GLY A 345 18.90 7.88 -9.10
C GLY A 345 19.34 9.32 -9.37
N ILE A 346 20.29 9.82 -8.56
CA ILE A 346 20.88 11.15 -8.75
C ILE A 346 21.48 11.27 -10.16
N ALA A 347 22.34 10.31 -10.53
CA ALA A 347 23.01 10.32 -11.84
C ALA A 347 22.00 10.27 -13.00
N LEU A 348 20.93 9.47 -12.87
CA LEU A 348 19.87 9.37 -13.87
C LEU A 348 19.13 10.71 -14.03
N VAL A 349 18.69 11.32 -12.93
CA VAL A 349 17.95 12.61 -12.99
C VAL A 349 18.83 13.74 -13.50
N ASP A 350 20.11 13.78 -13.12
CA ASP A 350 21.07 14.75 -13.63
C ASP A 350 21.26 14.61 -15.14
N GLN A 351 21.38 13.38 -15.64
CA GLN A 351 21.53 13.14 -17.09
C GLN A 351 20.26 13.45 -17.87
N LEU A 352 19.09 13.08 -17.36
CA LEU A 352 17.80 13.49 -17.96
C LEU A 352 17.74 15.03 -18.06
N SER A 353 18.04 15.72 -16.96
CA SER A 353 18.01 17.18 -16.90
C SER A 353 19.00 17.82 -17.87
N ALA A 354 20.21 17.26 -17.99
CA ALA A 354 21.22 17.72 -18.95
C ALA A 354 20.81 17.50 -20.41
N ALA A 355 20.03 16.45 -20.69
CA ALA A 355 19.41 16.20 -22.00
C ALA A 355 18.16 17.05 -22.26
N GLY A 356 17.77 17.90 -21.30
CA GLY A 356 16.57 18.74 -21.40
C GLY A 356 15.26 18.03 -21.05
N LEU A 357 15.34 16.79 -20.58
CA LEU A 357 14.21 15.97 -20.15
C LEU A 357 13.93 16.20 -18.66
N GLY A 358 12.66 16.14 -18.28
CA GLY A 358 12.24 16.37 -16.90
C GLY A 358 11.45 15.19 -16.35
N VAL A 359 11.41 15.10 -15.03
CA VAL A 359 10.67 14.06 -14.32
C VAL A 359 9.31 14.59 -13.86
N SER A 360 8.29 13.75 -13.91
CA SER A 360 6.99 14.00 -13.26
C SER A 360 7.07 13.62 -11.78
N THR A 361 7.52 12.40 -11.52
CA THR A 361 7.67 11.81 -10.20
C THR A 361 8.95 10.98 -10.13
N MET A 362 9.63 11.02 -8.99
CA MET A 362 10.76 10.13 -8.69
C MET A 362 10.54 9.47 -7.33
N VAL A 363 10.74 8.15 -7.26
CA VAL A 363 10.76 7.41 -5.99
C VAL A 363 12.05 6.60 -5.90
N SER A 364 12.86 6.89 -4.89
CA SER A 364 13.96 6.02 -4.52
C SER A 364 13.47 5.01 -3.48
N THR A 365 13.40 3.73 -3.83
CA THR A 365 12.83 2.70 -2.93
C THR A 365 13.82 2.22 -1.87
N GLY A 366 15.13 2.43 -2.10
CA GLY A 366 16.18 1.93 -1.23
C GLY A 366 16.07 0.43 -1.00
N ASP A 367 16.15 0.02 0.26
CA ASP A 367 16.05 -1.39 0.67
C ASP A 367 14.64 -1.97 0.50
N LYS A 368 13.64 -1.13 0.20
CA LYS A 368 12.29 -1.52 -0.26
C LYS A 368 11.57 -2.45 0.72
N TYR A 369 11.29 -1.95 1.92
CA TYR A 369 10.55 -2.72 2.93
C TYR A 369 9.05 -2.77 2.66
N ASP A 370 8.52 -1.81 1.88
CA ASP A 370 7.11 -1.75 1.54
C ASP A 370 6.88 -1.30 0.08
N VAL A 371 6.99 0.00 -0.20
CA VAL A 371 6.74 0.55 -1.55
C VAL A 371 7.82 0.10 -2.52
N SER A 372 7.38 -0.47 -3.65
CA SER A 372 8.22 -1.12 -4.66
C SER A 372 8.03 -0.55 -6.07
N GLY A 373 8.83 -1.05 -7.02
CA GLY A 373 8.61 -0.75 -8.45
C GLY A 373 7.23 -1.20 -8.96
N ASN A 374 6.60 -2.22 -8.36
CA ASN A 374 5.25 -2.62 -8.74
C ASN A 374 4.22 -1.55 -8.39
N ASP A 375 4.38 -0.89 -7.25
CA ASP A 375 3.51 0.21 -6.80
C ASP A 375 3.64 1.40 -7.75
N MET A 376 4.87 1.74 -8.17
CA MET A 376 5.12 2.83 -9.13
C MET A 376 4.55 2.55 -10.52
N LEU A 377 4.65 1.31 -11.01
CA LEU A 377 4.00 0.92 -12.27
C LEU A 377 2.48 1.10 -12.21
N ARG A 378 1.84 0.82 -11.06
CA ARG A 378 0.41 1.07 -10.85
C ARG A 378 0.10 2.57 -10.76
N TRP A 379 0.90 3.34 -10.04
CA TRP A 379 0.76 4.80 -9.96
C TRP A 379 0.76 5.45 -11.34
N TRP A 380 1.76 5.14 -12.16
CA TRP A 380 1.91 5.74 -13.49
C TRP A 380 0.87 5.28 -14.50
N GLU A 381 0.14 4.20 -14.25
CA GLU A 381 -0.99 3.82 -15.10
C GLU A 381 -2.07 4.91 -15.11
N PHE A 382 -2.26 5.61 -13.97
CA PHE A 382 -3.33 6.61 -13.78
C PHE A 382 -2.83 8.03 -13.64
N ASP A 383 -1.53 8.22 -13.40
CA ASP A 383 -0.94 9.55 -13.37
C ASP A 383 -0.79 10.11 -14.78
N GLU A 384 -1.70 11.00 -15.18
CA GLU A 384 -1.71 11.64 -16.50
C GLU A 384 -0.45 12.48 -16.78
N ALA A 385 0.21 12.99 -15.73
CA ALA A 385 1.45 13.74 -15.85
C ALA A 385 2.62 12.87 -16.33
N THR A 386 2.58 11.55 -16.07
CA THR A 386 3.63 10.63 -16.49
C THR A 386 3.33 10.04 -17.87
N ARG A 387 4.25 10.20 -18.82
CA ARG A 387 4.18 9.65 -20.18
C ARG A 387 5.17 8.53 -20.45
N VAL A 388 6.29 8.50 -19.73
CA VAL A 388 7.32 7.44 -19.84
C VAL A 388 7.69 6.97 -18.44
N ALA A 389 7.78 5.65 -18.25
CA ALA A 389 8.21 5.04 -17.00
C ALA A 389 9.66 4.53 -17.12
N VAL A 390 10.54 4.98 -16.24
CA VAL A 390 11.95 4.60 -16.17
C VAL A 390 12.22 3.81 -14.90
N LEU A 391 12.80 2.63 -15.06
CA LEU A 391 13.06 1.67 -13.99
C LEU A 391 14.58 1.46 -13.79
N TYR A 392 15.07 1.67 -12.57
CA TYR A 392 16.36 1.15 -12.09
C TYR A 392 16.10 0.19 -10.93
N LEU A 393 16.01 -1.11 -11.22
CA LEU A 393 15.60 -2.13 -10.24
C LEU A 393 16.67 -3.21 -10.10
N GLU A 394 17.06 -3.51 -8.86
CA GLU A 394 18.02 -4.57 -8.54
C GLU A 394 17.32 -5.87 -8.12
N SER A 395 16.10 -5.77 -7.58
CA SER A 395 15.29 -6.93 -7.21
C SER A 395 13.81 -6.74 -7.50
N PHE A 396 13.11 -7.86 -7.69
CA PHE A 396 11.66 -7.89 -7.90
C PHE A 396 11.01 -8.66 -6.74
N GLY A 397 10.21 -7.99 -5.91
CA GLY A 397 9.54 -8.65 -4.79
C GLY A 397 8.55 -9.74 -5.26
N ASN A 398 7.71 -9.40 -6.25
CA ASN A 398 6.83 -10.36 -6.92
C ASN A 398 7.03 -10.27 -8.45
N PRO A 399 7.88 -11.13 -9.03
CA PRO A 399 8.20 -11.10 -10.46
C PRO A 399 6.98 -11.32 -11.37
N ARG A 400 6.02 -12.16 -10.96
CA ARG A 400 4.78 -12.41 -11.73
C ARG A 400 3.91 -11.16 -11.78
N LYS A 401 3.73 -10.51 -10.62
CA LYS A 401 3.01 -9.22 -10.52
C LYS A 401 3.72 -8.15 -11.35
N PHE A 402 5.04 -8.08 -11.29
CA PHE A 402 5.84 -7.16 -12.12
C PHE A 402 5.56 -7.32 -13.62
N VAL A 403 5.70 -8.54 -14.16
CA VAL A 403 5.48 -8.81 -15.60
C VAL A 403 4.07 -8.40 -16.03
N ARG A 404 3.06 -8.72 -15.22
CA ARG A 404 1.66 -8.35 -15.49
C ARG A 404 1.48 -6.83 -15.55
N LEU A 405 2.01 -6.11 -14.57
CA LEU A 405 1.86 -4.66 -14.45
C LEU A 405 2.64 -3.91 -15.53
N ALA A 406 3.91 -4.26 -15.73
CA ALA A 406 4.75 -3.64 -16.74
C ALA A 406 4.18 -3.85 -18.16
N ARG A 407 3.64 -5.05 -18.46
CA ARG A 407 2.99 -5.30 -19.75
C ARG A 407 1.70 -4.52 -19.93
N ARG A 408 0.91 -4.33 -18.86
CA ARG A 408 -0.32 -3.53 -18.88
C ARG A 408 0.01 -2.06 -19.15
N LEU A 409 0.94 -1.49 -18.38
CA LEU A 409 1.41 -0.12 -18.55
C LEU A 409 2.05 0.09 -19.94
N GLY A 410 2.88 -0.85 -20.40
CA GLY A 410 3.57 -0.81 -21.70
C GLY A 410 2.65 -0.72 -22.92
N ARG A 411 1.36 -1.04 -22.78
CA ARG A 411 0.35 -0.86 -23.85
C ARG A 411 -0.07 0.59 -24.03
N ILE A 412 0.11 1.43 -23.01
CA ILE A 412 -0.33 2.83 -22.99
C ILE A 412 0.81 3.83 -22.79
N LYS A 413 1.89 3.43 -22.12
CA LYS A 413 3.05 4.28 -21.78
C LYS A 413 4.33 3.44 -21.90
N PRO A 414 5.37 3.91 -22.62
CA PRO A 414 6.64 3.19 -22.71
C PRO A 414 7.25 2.92 -21.34
N VAL A 415 7.77 1.71 -21.15
CA VAL A 415 8.49 1.31 -19.94
C VAL A 415 9.93 0.99 -20.32
N VAL A 416 10.87 1.80 -19.84
CA VAL A 416 12.30 1.69 -20.09
C VAL A 416 13.00 1.26 -18.80
N ALA A 417 13.93 0.33 -18.88
CA ALA A 417 14.72 -0.10 -17.72
C ALA A 417 16.22 0.02 -17.99
N LEU A 418 16.95 0.58 -17.03
CA LEU A 418 18.41 0.55 -17.06
C LEU A 418 18.88 -0.77 -16.43
N ARG A 419 19.66 -1.56 -17.17
CA ARG A 419 20.22 -2.81 -16.64
C ARG A 419 21.24 -2.50 -15.54
N THR A 420 21.01 -3.04 -14.35
CA THR A 420 21.93 -2.88 -13.21
C THR A 420 23.07 -3.91 -13.29
N GLY A 421 24.26 -3.57 -12.79
CA GLY A 421 25.36 -4.53 -12.62
C GLY A 421 26.02 -5.05 -13.91
N THR A 422 25.92 -4.32 -15.03
CA THR A 422 26.54 -4.69 -16.32
C THR A 422 28.07 -4.50 -16.32
N SER A 423 28.62 -3.71 -15.40
CA SER A 423 30.07 -3.53 -15.23
C SER A 423 30.65 -4.38 -14.09
N GLU A 424 31.90 -4.80 -14.24
CA GLU A 424 32.61 -5.62 -13.24
C GLU A 424 32.76 -4.91 -11.88
N VAL A 425 32.85 -3.58 -11.90
CA VAL A 425 32.90 -2.70 -10.73
C VAL A 425 31.54 -2.63 -10.03
N ALA A 426 30.44 -2.49 -10.78
CA ALA A 426 29.09 -2.51 -10.24
C ALA A 426 28.72 -3.86 -9.62
N ARG A 427 29.23 -4.98 -10.18
CA ARG A 427 29.10 -6.32 -9.58
C ARG A 427 29.78 -6.44 -8.21
N ARG A 428 30.94 -5.80 -8.00
CA ARG A 428 31.64 -5.82 -6.70
C ARG A 428 31.00 -4.87 -5.67
N ALA A 429 30.45 -3.74 -6.11
CA ALA A 429 29.69 -2.81 -5.26
C ALA A 429 28.32 -3.39 -4.84
N ALA A 430 27.61 -4.08 -5.72
CA ALA A 430 26.38 -4.82 -5.39
C ALA A 430 26.64 -5.96 -4.39
N ALA A 431 27.83 -6.56 -4.44
CA ALA A 431 28.25 -7.63 -3.52
C ALA A 431 28.42 -7.15 -2.06
N SER A 432 28.59 -5.83 -1.82
CA SER A 432 28.85 -5.27 -0.49
C SER A 432 27.61 -4.77 0.25
N HIS A 433 26.48 -4.57 -0.44
CA HIS A 433 25.28 -3.96 0.17
C HIS A 433 23.94 -4.69 -0.09
N THR A 434 23.79 -5.49 -1.15
CA THR A 434 22.49 -6.10 -1.53
C THR A 434 22.59 -7.53 -2.09
N ALA A 435 23.75 -8.18 -1.94
CA ALA A 435 24.09 -9.45 -2.61
C ALA A 435 23.09 -10.60 -2.41
N ALA A 436 22.42 -10.67 -1.26
CA ALA A 436 21.50 -11.76 -0.93
C ALA A 436 20.10 -11.61 -1.55
N SER A 437 19.69 -10.39 -1.94
CA SER A 437 18.33 -10.09 -2.42
C SER A 437 18.27 -9.65 -3.88
N ALA A 438 19.41 -9.40 -4.52
CA ALA A 438 19.49 -9.03 -5.93
C ALA A 438 19.03 -10.17 -6.85
N THR A 439 18.18 -9.86 -7.83
CA THR A 439 17.77 -10.83 -8.84
C THR A 439 18.90 -11.05 -9.84
N PRO A 440 19.28 -12.31 -10.17
CA PRO A 440 20.34 -12.56 -11.15
C PRO A 440 20.06 -11.86 -12.48
N ALA A 441 21.10 -11.31 -13.12
CA ALA A 441 20.96 -10.51 -14.34
C ALA A 441 20.20 -11.24 -15.46
N VAL A 442 20.49 -12.53 -15.68
CA VAL A 442 19.80 -13.37 -16.68
C VAL A 442 18.29 -13.46 -16.39
N THR A 443 17.92 -13.66 -15.12
CA THR A 443 16.52 -13.73 -14.69
C THR A 443 15.83 -12.37 -14.88
N ARG A 444 16.50 -11.28 -14.51
CA ARG A 444 15.98 -9.92 -14.72
C ARG A 444 15.73 -9.64 -16.21
N ASP A 445 16.68 -9.95 -17.08
CA ASP A 445 16.55 -9.66 -18.50
C ASP A 445 15.46 -10.50 -19.17
N ALA A 446 15.27 -11.74 -18.71
CA ALA A 446 14.13 -12.57 -19.11
C ALA A 446 12.79 -11.95 -18.67
N LEU A 447 12.71 -11.41 -17.44
CA LEU A 447 11.52 -10.73 -16.95
C LEU A 447 11.21 -9.47 -17.76
N PHE A 448 12.21 -8.64 -18.06
CA PHE A 448 12.04 -7.46 -18.90
C PHE A 448 11.53 -7.82 -20.29
N ARG A 449 12.13 -8.83 -20.93
CA ARG A 449 11.69 -9.32 -22.25
C ARG A 449 10.25 -9.83 -22.22
N GLN A 450 9.90 -10.64 -21.22
CA GLN A 450 8.54 -11.18 -21.07
C GLN A 450 7.50 -10.09 -20.81
N ALA A 451 7.90 -9.01 -20.12
CA ALA A 451 7.05 -7.87 -19.83
C ALA A 451 6.92 -6.87 -21.00
N GLY A 452 7.79 -6.94 -22.02
CA GLY A 452 7.87 -5.94 -23.08
C GLY A 452 8.54 -4.64 -22.64
N VAL A 453 9.40 -4.69 -21.61
CA VAL A 453 10.19 -3.55 -21.12
C VAL A 453 11.38 -3.31 -22.04
N ILE A 454 11.62 -2.06 -22.42
CA ILE A 454 12.77 -1.63 -23.23
C ILE A 454 13.99 -1.54 -22.30
N ALA A 455 14.84 -2.56 -22.32
CA ALA A 455 16.00 -2.64 -21.44
C ALA A 455 17.26 -2.12 -22.14
N VAL A 456 17.85 -1.06 -21.59
CA VAL A 456 19.06 -0.36 -22.08
C VAL A 456 20.23 -0.54 -21.11
N ASP A 457 21.45 -0.42 -21.61
CA ASP A 457 22.67 -0.71 -20.82
C ASP A 457 23.33 0.56 -20.26
N THR A 458 23.03 1.73 -20.82
CA THR A 458 23.63 3.01 -20.42
C THR A 458 22.59 4.11 -20.28
N LEU A 459 22.91 5.12 -19.45
CA LEU A 459 22.09 6.31 -19.32
C LEU A 459 22.06 7.15 -20.62
N SER A 460 23.13 7.13 -21.41
CA SER A 460 23.16 7.76 -22.74
C SER A 460 22.18 7.09 -23.72
N GLU A 461 22.11 5.76 -23.71
CA GLU A 461 21.13 5.03 -24.52
C GLU A 461 19.70 5.28 -24.04
N LEU A 462 19.50 5.35 -22.71
CA LEU A 462 18.22 5.67 -22.09
C LEU A 462 17.68 7.03 -22.52
N THR A 463 18.53 8.05 -22.55
CA THR A 463 18.13 9.42 -22.94
C THR A 463 17.85 9.55 -24.44
N ALA A 464 18.44 8.68 -25.28
CA ALA A 464 18.23 8.67 -26.72
C ALA A 464 16.99 7.87 -27.15
N THR A 465 16.55 6.93 -26.32
CA THR A 465 15.36 6.07 -26.52
C THR A 465 14.09 6.83 -26.18
#